data_AF-K7U9P3-F1
#
_entry.id   AF-K7U9P3-F1
#
_cell.length_a   1.000
_cell.length_b   1.000
_cell.length_c   1.000
_cell.angle_alpha   90.00
_cell.angle_beta   90.00
_cell.angle_gamma   90.00
#
_symmetry.space_group_name_H-M   'P 1'
#
loop_
_entity.id
_entity.type
_entity.pdbx_description
1 polymer ?
#
loop_
_entity_poly.entity_id
_entity_poly.type
_entity_poly.pdbx_seq_one_letter_code
_entity_poly.pdbx_strand_id
1 'polypeptide(L)'
;MAPCKVAAALLLLITTISVNTVTGSRCNAQEKNQIVSLCQMYIQRGTLVQLPSQTGPCCAAVRELERVHRGMQMKCIADLLNAGDLQKYDPTKIKHLDISCYT
;
A
#
# COMPACT_ATOMS: atom_id res chain seq x y z
N MET A 1 -8.42 14.56 -55.07
CA MET A 1 -7.60 13.42 -54.59
C MET A 1 -6.56 13.95 -53.61
N ALA A 2 -6.77 13.77 -52.31
CA ALA A 2 -5.76 13.67 -51.24
C ALA A 2 -6.48 13.88 -49.88
N PRO A 3 -6.41 12.91 -48.96
CA PRO A 3 -7.15 12.91 -47.70
C PRO A 3 -6.27 13.41 -46.55
N CYS A 4 -6.61 14.53 -45.93
CA CYS A 4 -6.02 14.90 -44.63
C CYS A 4 -6.84 14.29 -43.50
N LYS A 5 -6.54 13.01 -43.24
CA LYS A 5 -6.92 12.30 -42.01
C LYS A 5 -6.16 12.92 -40.84
N VAL A 6 -6.69 13.97 -40.22
CA VAL A 6 -6.16 14.46 -38.95
C VAL A 6 -6.98 13.82 -37.84
N ALA A 7 -6.44 12.70 -37.35
CA ALA A 7 -6.92 11.96 -36.21
C ALA A 7 -6.76 12.81 -34.93
N ALA A 8 -7.73 13.65 -34.62
CA ALA A 8 -7.83 14.30 -33.31
C ALA A 8 -8.57 13.36 -32.33
N ALA A 9 -7.98 12.20 -32.07
CA ALA A 9 -8.41 11.27 -31.03
C ALA A 9 -7.85 11.74 -29.68
N LEU A 10 -8.31 12.87 -29.15
CA LEU A 10 -7.95 13.32 -27.82
C LEU A 10 -8.99 12.82 -26.81
N LEU A 11 -8.87 11.54 -26.47
CA LEU A 11 -9.60 10.84 -25.41
C LEU A 11 -9.20 11.40 -24.03
N LEU A 12 -9.72 12.57 -23.66
CA LEU A 12 -9.63 13.11 -22.30
C LEU A 12 -10.80 12.59 -21.46
N LEU A 13 -10.78 11.30 -21.15
CA LEU A 13 -11.61 10.71 -20.11
C LEU A 13 -10.71 10.37 -18.92
N ILE A 14 -10.25 11.40 -18.21
CA ILE A 14 -9.59 11.20 -16.91
C ILE A 14 -10.70 10.80 -15.94
N THR A 15 -10.82 9.49 -15.80
CA THR A 15 -11.73 8.76 -14.93
C THR A 15 -11.55 9.16 -13.47
N THR A 16 -12.68 9.50 -12.84
CA THR A 16 -12.96 9.29 -11.41
C THR A 16 -11.86 9.71 -10.44
N ILE A 17 -11.75 11.02 -10.20
CA ILE A 17 -11.29 11.49 -8.89
C ILE A 17 -12.38 11.07 -7.90
N SER A 18 -12.28 9.87 -7.34
CA SER A 18 -13.04 9.52 -6.14
C SER A 18 -12.56 10.45 -5.04
N VAL A 19 -13.29 11.56 -4.87
CA VAL A 19 -13.19 12.43 -3.71
C VAL A 19 -13.73 11.62 -2.53
N ASN A 20 -12.92 10.68 -2.04
CA ASN A 20 -13.21 9.97 -0.81
C ASN A 20 -13.14 11.02 0.29
N THR A 21 -14.33 11.26 0.83
CA THR A 21 -14.70 12.24 1.83
C THR A 21 -13.74 12.13 3.01
N VAL A 22 -13.34 13.27 3.58
CA VAL A 22 -12.47 13.38 4.76
C VAL A 22 -13.24 12.88 5.98
N THR A 23 -13.45 11.57 6.09
CA THR A 23 -14.14 10.90 7.19
C THR A 23 -13.26 9.77 7.72
N GLY A 24 -12.21 10.16 8.44
CA GLY A 24 -11.73 9.41 9.60
C GLY A 24 -10.97 8.10 9.39
N SER A 25 -10.71 7.64 8.16
CA SER A 25 -9.83 6.49 7.93
C SER A 25 -8.55 6.95 7.26
N ARG A 26 -7.45 7.03 8.03
CA ARG A 26 -6.13 7.42 7.49
C ARG A 26 -5.64 6.44 6.44
N CYS A 27 -5.91 5.14 6.61
CA CYS A 27 -5.60 4.14 5.61
C CYS A 27 -6.87 3.40 5.15
N ASN A 28 -6.81 2.77 3.98
CA ASN A 28 -7.94 2.03 3.39
C ASN A 28 -7.58 0.58 3.03
N ALA A 29 -8.59 -0.21 2.65
CA ALA A 29 -8.43 -1.63 2.35
C ALA A 29 -7.49 -1.91 1.16
N GLN A 30 -7.42 -1.02 0.17
CA GLN A 30 -6.51 -1.15 -0.97
C GLN A 30 -5.06 -1.03 -0.51
N GLU A 31 -4.74 -0.05 0.33
CA GLU A 31 -3.41 0.15 0.90
C GLU A 31 -3.00 -1.04 1.78
N LYS A 32 -3.93 -1.53 2.61
CA LYS A 32 -3.71 -2.77 3.38
C LYS A 32 -3.37 -3.94 2.48
N ASN A 33 -4.14 -4.17 1.42
CA ASN A 33 -3.90 -5.26 0.49
C ASN A 33 -2.56 -5.12 -0.23
N GLN A 34 -2.17 -3.90 -0.60
CA GLN A 34 -0.88 -3.64 -1.23
C GLN A 34 0.29 -3.96 -0.30
N ILE A 35 0.26 -3.46 0.94
CA ILE A 35 1.30 -3.74 1.94
C ILE A 35 1.36 -5.23 2.24
N VAL A 36 0.23 -5.88 2.49
CA VAL A 36 0.17 -7.32 2.75
C VAL A 36 0.76 -8.12 1.58
N SER A 37 0.42 -7.79 0.34
CA SER A 37 0.92 -8.46 -0.85
C SER A 37 2.44 -8.34 -1.00
N LEU A 38 2.98 -7.12 -0.87
CA LEU A 38 4.40 -6.85 -1.09
C LEU A 38 5.28 -7.27 0.08
N CYS A 39 4.74 -7.27 1.30
CA CYS A 39 5.48 -7.54 2.53
C CYS A 39 5.21 -8.93 3.12
N GLN A 40 4.38 -9.78 2.48
CA GLN A 40 3.89 -11.04 3.04
C GLN A 40 4.97 -11.89 3.73
N MET A 41 6.15 -12.05 3.12
CA MET A 41 7.23 -12.89 3.67
C MET A 41 7.80 -12.37 5.00
N TYR A 42 7.74 -11.05 5.23
CA TYR A 42 8.28 -10.40 6.43
C TYR A 42 7.26 -10.31 7.57
N ILE A 43 5.97 -10.41 7.24
CA ILE A 43 4.86 -10.23 8.19
C ILE A 43 4.10 -11.52 8.50
N GLN A 44 4.51 -12.65 7.92
CA GLN A 44 3.92 -13.97 8.21
C GLN A 44 3.99 -14.30 9.70
N ARG A 45 2.95 -14.98 10.19
CA ARG A 45 2.96 -15.58 11.52
C ARG A 45 4.08 -16.60 11.66
N GLY A 46 4.60 -16.71 12.88
CA GLY A 46 5.69 -17.63 13.22
C GLY A 46 6.84 -16.92 13.90
N THR A 47 7.77 -17.70 14.44
CA THR A 47 8.90 -17.21 15.25
C THR A 47 10.04 -16.66 14.41
N LEU A 48 10.15 -17.06 13.13
CA LEU A 48 11.17 -16.53 12.23
C LEU A 48 10.89 -15.06 11.91
N VAL A 49 11.89 -14.22 12.16
CA VAL A 49 11.87 -12.80 11.83
C VAL A 49 12.79 -12.60 10.63
N GLN A 50 12.21 -12.19 9.51
CA GLN A 50 12.94 -11.75 8.33
C GLN A 50 12.75 -10.25 8.19
N LEU A 51 13.84 -9.51 8.01
CA LEU A 51 13.78 -8.08 7.77
C LEU A 51 13.68 -7.80 6.27
N PRO A 52 12.81 -6.86 5.85
CA PRO A 52 12.76 -6.45 4.47
C PRO A 52 14.03 -5.69 4.08
N SER A 53 14.46 -5.84 2.81
CA SER A 53 15.47 -4.93 2.26
C SER A 53 14.92 -3.51 2.21
N GLN A 54 15.70 -2.55 2.71
CA GLN A 54 15.32 -1.13 2.67
C GLN A 54 15.04 -0.65 1.26
N THR A 55 15.77 -1.11 0.25
CA THR A 55 15.57 -0.73 -1.16
C THR A 55 14.58 -1.63 -1.90
N GLY A 56 14.04 -2.64 -1.21
CA GLY A 56 13.10 -3.61 -1.77
C GLY A 56 11.68 -3.07 -1.94
N PRO A 57 10.82 -3.80 -2.66
CA PRO A 57 9.46 -3.37 -2.99
C PRO A 57 8.56 -3.19 -1.77
N CYS A 58 8.72 -4.02 -0.73
CA CYS A 58 7.98 -3.86 0.53
C CYS A 58 8.24 -2.49 1.17
N CYS A 59 9.51 -2.16 1.41
CA CYS A 59 9.85 -0.89 2.07
C CYS A 59 9.63 0.34 1.19
N ALA A 60 9.76 0.20 -0.14
CA ALA A 60 9.33 1.26 -1.06
C ALA A 60 7.84 1.59 -0.90
N ALA A 61 6.98 0.57 -0.77
CA ALA A 61 5.55 0.77 -0.57
C ALA A 61 5.20 1.36 0.81
N VAL A 62 5.87 0.89 1.88
CA VAL A 62 5.72 1.45 3.23
C VAL A 62 6.04 2.94 3.24
N ARG A 63 7.22 3.32 2.72
CA ARG A 63 7.65 4.73 2.68
C ARG A 63 6.74 5.58 1.81
N GLU A 64 6.30 5.07 0.66
CA GLU A 64 5.38 5.80 -0.20
C GLU A 64 4.04 6.06 0.50
N LEU A 65 3.50 5.05 1.16
CA LEU A 65 2.27 5.18 1.93
C LEU A 65 2.41 6.22 3.07
N GLU A 66 3.50 6.15 3.84
CA GLU A 66 3.78 7.10 4.91
C GLU A 66 4.03 8.52 4.39
N ARG A 67 4.63 8.67 3.20
CA ARG A 67 4.81 9.96 2.53
C ARG A 67 3.47 10.56 2.12
N VAL A 68 2.57 9.77 1.52
CA VAL A 68 1.23 10.20 1.10
C VAL A 68 0.41 10.65 2.31
N HIS A 69 0.43 9.86 3.39
CA HIS A 69 -0.33 10.14 4.62
C HIS A 69 0.39 11.05 5.61
N ARG A 70 1.62 11.46 5.29
CA ARG A 70 2.47 12.33 6.13
C ARG A 70 2.67 11.79 7.55
N GLY A 71 2.94 10.50 7.67
CA GLY A 71 3.27 9.86 8.95
C GLY A 71 3.12 8.35 8.92
N MET A 72 3.58 7.70 9.99
CA MET A 72 3.52 6.24 10.20
C MET A 72 2.12 5.69 9.97
N GLN A 73 2.02 4.64 9.16
CA GLN A 73 0.74 4.02 8.76
C GLN A 73 0.63 2.56 9.17
N MET A 74 1.70 1.90 9.59
CA MET A 74 1.63 0.44 9.75
C MET A 74 0.74 0.00 10.91
N LYS A 75 0.53 0.84 11.92
CA LYS A 75 -0.55 0.64 12.90
C LYS A 75 -1.93 0.61 12.25
N CYS A 76 -2.25 1.60 11.41
CA CYS A 76 -3.54 1.67 10.73
C CYS A 76 -3.74 0.44 9.82
N ILE A 77 -2.71 0.04 9.08
CA ILE A 77 -2.73 -1.14 8.21
C ILE A 77 -2.96 -2.42 9.01
N ALA A 78 -2.30 -2.57 10.16
CA ALA A 78 -2.51 -3.72 11.05
C ALA A 78 -3.94 -3.77 11.62
N ASP A 79 -4.57 -2.61 11.86
CA ASP A 79 -5.94 -2.52 12.36
C ASP A 79 -6.99 -2.87 11.26
N LEU A 80 -6.61 -2.89 9.98
CA LEU A 80 -7.45 -3.29 8.84
C LEU A 80 -7.37 -4.79 8.49
N LEU A 81 -6.58 -5.58 9.21
CA LEU A 81 -6.53 -7.03 8.99
C LEU A 81 -7.84 -7.69 9.37
N ASN A 82 -8.41 -8.50 8.46
CA ASN A 82 -9.58 -9.31 8.76
C ASN A 82 -9.21 -10.65 9.43
N ALA A 83 -10.20 -11.44 9.84
CA ALA A 83 -9.96 -12.74 10.48
C ALA A 83 -9.10 -13.71 9.63
N GLY A 84 -9.26 -13.69 8.30
CA GLY A 84 -8.45 -14.51 7.39
C GLY A 84 -7.01 -14.01 7.24
N ASP A 85 -6.82 -12.69 7.23
CA ASP A 85 -5.49 -12.07 7.27
C ASP A 85 -4.78 -12.44 8.57
N LEU A 86 -5.48 -12.36 9.70
CA LEU A 86 -4.96 -12.70 11.02
C LEU A 86 -4.59 -14.18 11.17
N GLN A 87 -5.12 -15.09 10.36
CA GLN A 87 -4.64 -16.48 10.35
C GLN A 87 -3.23 -16.61 9.77
N LYS A 88 -2.83 -15.69 8.87
CA LYS A 88 -1.60 -15.79 8.07
C LYS A 88 -0.52 -14.80 8.52
N TYR A 89 -0.93 -13.61 8.94
CA TYR A 89 -0.04 -12.49 9.18
C TYR A 89 -0.08 -12.06 10.65
N ASP A 90 1.07 -11.61 11.14
CA ASP A 90 1.23 -11.09 12.48
C ASP A 90 1.11 -9.55 12.47
N PRO A 91 0.06 -8.98 13.08
CA PRO A 91 -0.13 -7.53 13.11
C PRO A 91 1.03 -6.79 13.81
N THR A 92 1.76 -7.45 14.72
CA THR A 92 2.93 -6.87 15.38
C THR A 92 4.08 -6.70 14.40
N LYS A 93 4.30 -7.68 13.51
CA LYS A 93 5.31 -7.58 12.45
C LYS A 93 4.95 -6.50 11.42
N ILE A 94 3.67 -6.35 11.08
CA ILE A 94 3.22 -5.23 10.25
C ILE A 94 3.58 -3.90 10.91
N LYS A 95 3.18 -3.69 12.17
CA LYS A 95 3.50 -2.47 12.93
C LYS A 95 5.01 -2.18 12.97
N HIS A 96 5.84 -3.21 13.01
CA HIS A 96 7.29 -3.05 13.03
C HIS A 96 7.88 -2.56 11.70
N LEU A 97 7.15 -2.63 10.58
CA LEU A 97 7.62 -2.11 9.30
C LEU A 97 7.87 -0.59 9.31
N ASP A 98 7.16 0.17 10.16
CA ASP A 98 7.42 1.61 10.39
C ASP A 98 8.88 1.85 10.89
N ILE A 99 9.54 0.82 11.44
CA ILE A 99 10.92 0.85 11.95
C ILE A 99 11.86 0.11 11.00
N SER A 100 11.57 -1.16 10.69
CA SER A 100 12.52 -2.02 9.96
C SER A 100 12.79 -1.56 8.52
N CYS A 101 11.93 -0.73 7.94
CA CYS A 101 12.15 -0.16 6.61
C CYS A 101 13.09 1.05 6.58
N TYR A 102 13.64 1.44 7.74
CA TYR A 102 14.55 2.57 7.92
C TYR A 102 15.83 2.22 8.70
N THR A 103 15.94 1.01 9.26
CA THR A 103 17.11 0.51 10.02
C THR A 103 18.00 -0.38 9.18
#